data_AF-A0A920YUG4-F1
#
_entry.id   AF-A0A920YUG4-F1
#
_cell.length_a   1.000
_cell.length_b   1.000
_cell.length_c   1.000
_cell.angle_alpha   90.00
_cell.angle_beta   90.00
_cell.angle_gamma   90.00
#
_symmetry.space_group_name_H-M   'P 1'
#
loop_
_entity.id
_entity.type
_entity.pdbx_description
1 polymer ?
#
loop_
_entity_poly.entity_id
_entity_poly.type
_entity_poly.pdbx_seq_one_letter_code
_entity_poly.pdbx_strand_id
1 'polypeptide(L)'
;MSRVKVGDIVARKSYGCDVFFKVADIRNNGKEDIVTLKGISYRIEADAPASDLEIQSEQKVSDYRNKLNRQVEKVIRSNYPLRHRNFSKKAFYRDTPKDDYPVFSRPGKILHIDGDEEYLETCLSEYKKLGMDAVGKYVPEKQQPAVVYKLLEEYKPDILVLTGHDGVIKGDKSYLNVTNYRNSRYFIEAVKEARKFENDMDSLIIFAGACQSMYSEIIRAGANFASSPKRVLIHALDPVLVCKKISLTSVDQIISPQEVAAGTITGPEGIGGLQTRGKYRDGFPEDGYKS
;
A
#
# COMPACT_ATOMS: atom_id res chain seq x y z
N MET A 1 30.05 -24.22 -2.44
CA MET A 1 28.93 -23.30 -2.12
C MET A 1 27.79 -23.64 -3.05
N SER A 2 26.57 -23.78 -2.54
CA SER A 2 25.38 -23.99 -3.37
C SER A 2 25.23 -22.83 -4.36
N ARG A 3 25.00 -23.15 -5.63
CA ARG A 3 24.73 -22.15 -6.66
C ARG A 3 23.35 -21.55 -6.40
N VAL A 4 23.24 -20.22 -6.44
CA VAL A 4 21.97 -19.51 -6.32
C VAL A 4 21.04 -19.93 -7.46
N LYS A 5 19.77 -20.23 -7.15
CA LYS A 5 18.73 -20.59 -8.12
C LYS A 5 17.47 -19.74 -7.91
N VAL A 6 16.64 -19.69 -8.95
CA VAL A 6 15.32 -19.03 -8.89
C VAL A 6 14.49 -19.64 -7.77
N GLY A 7 13.85 -18.78 -6.97
CA GLY A 7 13.08 -19.16 -5.79
C GLY A 7 13.88 -19.22 -4.48
N ASP A 8 15.22 -19.21 -4.51
CA ASP A 8 16.02 -19.13 -3.29
C ASP A 8 15.74 -17.81 -2.54
N ILE A 9 15.83 -17.87 -1.21
CA ILE A 9 15.84 -16.69 -0.38
C ILE A 9 17.29 -16.29 -0.09
N VAL A 10 17.63 -15.07 -0.44
CA VAL A 10 18.98 -14.51 -0.34
C VAL A 10 18.97 -13.17 0.37
N ALA A 11 20.12 -12.77 0.88
CA ALA A 11 20.38 -11.42 1.36
C ALA A 11 21.66 -10.89 0.70
N ARG A 12 21.75 -9.56 0.59
CA ARG A 12 22.89 -8.90 -0.06
C ARG A 12 23.98 -8.56 0.94
N LYS A 13 25.20 -9.07 0.70
CA LYS A 13 26.36 -8.83 1.55
C LYS A 13 26.76 -7.36 1.57
N SER A 14 26.70 -6.68 0.43
CA SER A 14 27.05 -5.25 0.32
C SER A 14 26.13 -4.32 1.12
N TYR A 15 24.96 -4.81 1.57
CA TYR A 15 24.00 -4.09 2.40
C TYR A 15 23.89 -4.67 3.81
N GLY A 16 24.85 -5.50 4.23
CA GLY A 16 24.88 -6.07 5.58
C GLY A 16 23.77 -7.10 5.84
N CYS A 17 23.20 -7.69 4.79
CA CYS A 17 22.10 -8.65 4.86
C CYS A 17 20.85 -8.13 5.59
N ASP A 18 20.55 -6.83 5.41
CA ASP A 18 19.46 -6.09 6.04
C ASP A 18 18.06 -6.49 5.55
N VAL A 19 17.93 -6.80 4.26
CA VAL A 19 16.67 -7.19 3.61
C VAL A 19 16.82 -8.55 2.96
N PHE A 20 15.77 -9.37 3.10
CA PHE A 20 15.69 -10.68 2.47
C PHE A 20 14.92 -10.57 1.16
N PHE A 21 15.44 -11.22 0.14
CA PHE A 21 14.92 -11.21 -1.22
C PHE A 21 14.67 -12.63 -1.70
N LYS A 22 13.64 -12.79 -2.53
CA LYS A 22 13.42 -13.97 -3.35
C LYS A 22 14.12 -13.75 -4.70
N VAL A 23 14.84 -14.76 -5.17
CA VAL A 23 15.44 -14.74 -6.52
C VAL A 23 14.33 -14.89 -7.55
N ALA A 24 14.15 -13.86 -8.39
CA ALA A 24 13.13 -13.83 -9.42
C ALA A 24 13.67 -14.31 -10.78
N ASP A 25 14.88 -13.90 -11.14
CA ASP A 25 15.51 -14.25 -12.42
C ASP A 25 17.05 -14.26 -12.31
N ILE A 26 17.72 -15.01 -13.18
CA ILE A 26 19.18 -15.09 -13.26
C ILE A 26 19.59 -14.95 -14.72
N ARG A 27 20.31 -13.87 -15.04
CA ARG A 27 20.78 -13.54 -16.39
C ARG A 27 22.29 -13.53 -16.42
N ASN A 28 22.89 -14.23 -17.39
CA ASN A 28 24.34 -14.21 -17.58
C ASN A 28 24.71 -13.12 -18.60
N ASN A 29 25.60 -12.20 -18.22
CA ASN A 29 26.07 -11.11 -19.08
C ASN A 29 27.42 -11.41 -19.77
N GLY A 30 27.88 -12.67 -19.74
CA GLY A 30 29.18 -13.13 -20.24
C GLY A 30 30.34 -13.00 -19.24
N LYS A 31 30.19 -12.24 -18.14
CA LYS A 31 31.22 -12.06 -17.10
C LYS A 31 30.79 -12.63 -15.76
N GLU A 32 29.55 -12.38 -15.34
CA GLU A 32 28.98 -12.93 -14.12
C GLU A 32 27.45 -13.11 -14.25
N ASP A 33 26.90 -13.95 -13.38
CA ASP A 33 25.45 -14.11 -13.24
C ASP A 33 24.90 -12.87 -12.51
N ILE A 34 24.07 -12.08 -13.18
CA ILE A 34 23.29 -10.98 -12.60
C ILE A 34 21.93 -11.52 -12.21
N VAL A 35 21.59 -11.34 -10.95
CA VAL A 35 20.39 -11.90 -10.32
C VAL A 35 19.39 -10.77 -10.06
N THR A 36 18.17 -10.94 -10.53
CA THR A 36 17.05 -10.06 -10.22
C THR A 36 16.36 -10.54 -8.95
N LEU A 37 16.23 -9.62 -7.99
CA LEU A 37 15.79 -9.87 -6.62
C LEU A 37 14.51 -9.10 -6.33
N LYS A 38 13.54 -9.76 -5.69
CA LYS A 38 12.33 -9.14 -5.17
C LYS A 38 12.30 -9.23 -3.65
N GLY A 39 12.11 -8.10 -2.97
CA GLY A 39 12.06 -8.07 -1.51
C GLY A 39 10.90 -8.92 -0.98
N ILE A 40 11.09 -9.65 0.10
CA ILE A 40 10.00 -10.48 0.65
C ILE A 40 8.92 -9.62 1.32
N SER A 41 9.30 -8.48 1.88
CA SER A 41 8.43 -7.69 2.77
C SER A 41 8.45 -6.20 2.48
N TYR A 42 9.44 -5.74 1.73
CA TYR A 42 9.58 -4.36 1.28
C TYR A 42 9.43 -4.33 -0.24
N ARG A 43 8.71 -3.34 -0.76
CA ARG A 43 8.35 -3.21 -2.19
C ARG A 43 9.52 -2.75 -3.06
N ILE A 44 10.58 -3.56 -3.12
CA ILE A 44 11.83 -3.25 -3.83
C ILE A 44 12.21 -4.36 -4.79
N GLU A 45 12.60 -3.94 -6.00
CA GLU A 45 13.28 -4.77 -6.97
C GLU A 45 14.71 -4.29 -7.18
N ALA A 46 15.67 -5.21 -7.11
CA ALA A 46 17.09 -4.92 -7.27
C ALA A 46 17.79 -5.95 -8.13
N ASP A 47 18.78 -5.51 -8.89
CA ASP A 47 19.75 -6.40 -9.53
C ASP A 47 21.04 -6.43 -8.71
N ALA A 48 21.62 -7.60 -8.57
CA ALA A 48 22.90 -7.81 -7.90
C ALA A 48 23.67 -8.96 -8.54
N PRO A 49 25.02 -8.91 -8.56
CA PRO A 49 25.80 -10.05 -9.00
C PRO A 49 25.62 -11.21 -8.01
N ALA A 50 25.62 -12.45 -8.50
CA ALA A 50 25.50 -13.64 -7.65
C ALA A 50 26.57 -13.70 -6.54
N SER A 51 27.73 -13.08 -6.78
CA SER A 51 28.82 -12.93 -5.83
C SER A 51 28.48 -12.05 -4.62
N ASP A 52 27.47 -11.18 -4.70
CA ASP A 52 26.97 -10.33 -3.61
C ASP A 52 25.91 -11.05 -2.75
N LEU A 53 25.48 -12.25 -3.14
CA LEU A 53 24.35 -12.94 -2.49
C LEU A 53 24.80 -13.96 -1.45
N GLU A 54 24.04 -14.02 -0.37
CA GLU A 54 24.12 -15.06 0.66
C GLU A 54 22.76 -15.76 0.78
N ILE A 55 22.71 -17.06 0.46
CA ILE A 55 21.50 -17.88 0.65
C ILE A 55 21.20 -17.98 2.15
N GLN A 56 19.96 -17.66 2.52
CA GLN A 56 19.50 -17.68 3.89
C GLN A 56 18.90 -19.05 4.23
N SER A 57 19.21 -19.56 5.42
CA SER A 57 18.63 -20.82 5.91
C SER A 57 17.13 -20.65 6.20
N GLU A 58 16.38 -21.75 6.11
CA GLU A 58 14.94 -21.74 6.40
C GLU A 58 14.62 -21.18 7.79
N GLN A 59 15.45 -21.49 8.79
CA GLN A 59 15.32 -20.95 10.14
C GLN A 59 15.43 -19.42 10.15
N LYS A 60 16.48 -18.84 9.52
CA LYS A 60 16.64 -17.38 9.43
C LYS A 60 15.47 -16.73 8.70
N VAL A 61 14.98 -17.34 7.63
CA VAL A 61 13.83 -16.84 6.86
C VAL A 61 12.55 -16.86 7.70
N SER A 62 12.32 -17.94 8.45
CA SER A 62 11.19 -18.07 9.37
C SER A 62 11.25 -17.01 10.46
N ASP A 63 12.41 -16.83 11.10
CA ASP A 63 12.60 -15.83 12.16
C ASP A 63 12.38 -14.40 11.64
N TYR A 64 12.87 -14.10 10.43
CA TYR A 64 12.65 -12.83 9.74
C TYR A 64 11.16 -12.55 9.50
N ARG A 65 10.44 -13.53 8.93
CA ARG A 65 8.99 -13.43 8.68
C ARG A 65 8.21 -13.28 9.99
N ASN A 66 8.55 -14.06 11.02
CA ASN A 66 7.90 -13.98 12.33
C ASN A 66 8.10 -12.62 12.99
N LYS A 67 9.30 -12.04 12.90
CA LYS A 67 9.57 -10.70 13.42
C LYS A 67 8.69 -9.65 12.74
N LEU A 68 8.57 -9.71 11.42
CA LEU A 68 7.74 -8.79 10.64
C LEU A 68 6.25 -8.99 10.93
N ASN A 69 5.77 -10.22 10.96
CA ASN A 69 4.38 -10.52 11.32
C ASN A 69 4.01 -9.97 12.70
N ARG A 70 4.90 -10.07 13.70
CA ARG A 70 4.68 -9.45 15.02
C ARG A 70 4.58 -7.93 14.94
N GLN A 71 5.36 -7.27 14.08
CA GLN A 71 5.26 -5.82 13.87
C GLN A 71 3.92 -5.46 13.22
N VAL A 72 3.52 -6.18 12.17
CA VAL A 72 2.23 -6.02 11.49
C VAL A 72 1.09 -6.19 12.50
N GLU A 73 1.08 -7.27 13.27
CA GLU A 73 0.04 -7.54 14.28
C GLU A 73 -0.01 -6.46 15.35
N LYS A 74 1.14 -5.96 15.81
CA LYS A 74 1.21 -4.88 16.80
C LYS A 74 0.52 -3.63 16.27
N VAL A 75 0.82 -3.24 15.03
CA VAL A 75 0.21 -2.07 14.37
C VAL A 75 -1.29 -2.28 14.13
N ILE A 76 -1.69 -3.47 13.66
CA ILE A 76 -3.11 -3.78 13.44
C ILE A 76 -3.89 -3.72 14.76
N ARG A 77 -3.34 -4.28 15.85
CA ARG A 77 -3.95 -4.25 17.19
C ARG A 77 -4.01 -2.85 17.78
N SER A 78 -2.95 -2.05 17.65
CA SER A 78 -2.96 -0.65 18.12
C SER A 78 -3.97 0.20 17.35
N ASN A 79 -4.22 -0.14 16.08
CA ASN A 79 -5.19 0.49 15.20
C ASN A 79 -6.56 -0.17 15.23
N TYR A 80 -6.78 -1.20 16.06
CA TYR A 80 -8.13 -1.68 16.31
C TYR A 80 -8.78 -0.69 17.26
N PRO A 81 -9.85 0.02 16.86
CA PRO A 81 -10.67 0.65 17.86
C PRO A 81 -11.08 -0.45 18.84
N LEU A 82 -10.97 -0.18 20.14
CA LEU A 82 -11.75 -0.88 21.15
C LEU A 82 -13.19 -0.86 20.62
N ARG A 83 -13.63 -1.96 19.99
CA ARG A 83 -14.97 -2.09 19.43
C ARG A 83 -15.93 -1.60 20.52
N HIS A 84 -16.72 -0.59 20.18
CA HIS A 84 -17.79 -0.10 21.05
C HIS A 84 -17.36 0.26 22.48
N ARG A 85 -16.41 1.20 22.66
CA ARG A 85 -16.69 2.18 23.72
C ARG A 85 -17.88 2.97 23.20
N ASN A 86 -19.07 2.54 23.61
CA ASN A 86 -20.31 3.31 23.60
C ASN A 86 -20.00 4.77 23.34
N PHE A 87 -20.04 5.20 22.08
CA PHE A 87 -20.18 6.62 21.83
C PHE A 87 -21.54 6.92 22.42
N SER A 88 -21.51 7.43 23.64
CA SER A 88 -22.64 8.06 24.27
C SER A 88 -22.99 9.25 23.36
N LYS A 89 -23.73 8.97 22.28
CA LYS A 89 -24.46 9.94 21.47
C LYS A 89 -25.53 10.67 22.31
N LYS A 90 -25.63 10.39 23.62
CA LYS A 90 -26.57 11.02 24.54
C LYS A 90 -26.23 12.48 24.91
N ALA A 91 -25.11 13.04 24.45
CA ALA A 91 -24.78 14.41 24.86
C ALA A 91 -25.48 15.51 24.03
N PHE A 92 -25.94 15.26 22.80
CA PHE A 92 -26.42 16.38 21.93
C PHE A 92 -27.62 16.12 21.01
N TYR A 93 -28.26 14.95 21.00
CA TYR A 93 -29.49 14.73 20.24
C TYR A 93 -30.71 14.55 21.16
N ARG A 94 -31.67 15.47 21.00
CA ARG A 94 -33.06 15.37 21.45
C ARG A 94 -33.69 14.05 21.02
N ASP A 95 -34.54 13.49 21.88
CA ASP A 95 -35.57 12.46 21.64
C ASP A 95 -35.55 11.81 20.24
N THR A 96 -34.77 10.73 20.06
CA THR A 96 -35.07 9.72 19.03
C THR A 96 -35.87 8.57 19.66
N PRO A 97 -36.98 8.13 19.03
CA PRO A 97 -37.75 6.96 19.48
C PRO A 97 -36.86 5.71 19.57
N LYS A 98 -37.21 4.75 20.45
CA LYS A 98 -36.47 3.50 20.71
C LYS A 98 -35.97 2.82 19.42
N ASP A 99 -34.65 2.84 19.21
CA ASP A 99 -33.95 2.18 18.11
C ASP A 99 -33.78 0.67 18.38
N ASP A 100 -34.84 -0.12 18.17
CA ASP A 100 -34.77 -1.61 18.16
C ASP A 100 -34.56 -2.18 16.74
N TYR A 101 -34.40 -1.33 15.72
CA TYR A 101 -34.19 -1.78 14.33
C TYR A 101 -32.69 -2.02 14.04
N PRO A 102 -32.36 -3.10 13.32
CA PRO A 102 -30.99 -3.36 12.92
C PRO A 102 -30.46 -2.26 11.98
N VAL A 103 -29.18 -1.93 12.13
CA VAL A 103 -28.43 -0.96 11.31
C VAL A 103 -27.41 -1.72 10.47
N PHE A 104 -27.18 -1.28 9.23
CA PHE A 104 -26.13 -1.84 8.39
C PHE A 104 -24.99 -0.84 8.22
N SER A 105 -23.88 -1.30 7.68
CA SER A 105 -22.72 -0.45 7.41
C SER A 105 -22.22 -0.62 6.00
N ARG A 106 -21.67 0.46 5.46
CA ARG A 106 -21.00 0.47 4.16
C ARG A 106 -19.59 1.04 4.32
N PRO A 107 -18.55 0.18 4.43
CA PRO A 107 -17.16 0.64 4.37
C PRO A 107 -16.81 1.13 2.97
N GLY A 108 -15.75 1.94 2.88
CA GLY A 108 -15.23 2.40 1.59
C GLY A 108 -14.71 1.24 0.72
N LYS A 109 -15.08 1.23 -0.56
CA LYS A 109 -14.63 0.24 -1.54
C LYS A 109 -13.25 0.59 -2.09
N ILE A 110 -12.39 -0.42 -2.24
CA ILE A 110 -11.00 -0.25 -2.67
C ILE A 110 -10.79 -0.85 -4.06
N LEU A 111 -10.10 -0.11 -4.92
CA LEU A 111 -9.47 -0.62 -6.13
C LEU A 111 -7.95 -0.54 -5.94
N HIS A 112 -7.28 -1.69 -5.93
CA HIS A 112 -5.84 -1.79 -5.79
C HIS A 112 -5.21 -2.23 -7.12
N ILE A 113 -4.48 -1.33 -7.76
CA ILE A 113 -3.69 -1.60 -8.96
C ILE A 113 -2.22 -1.70 -8.55
N ASP A 114 -1.58 -2.83 -8.88
CA ASP A 114 -0.20 -3.08 -8.49
C ASP A 114 0.64 -3.57 -9.67
N GLY A 115 1.87 -3.06 -9.77
CA GLY A 115 2.90 -3.54 -10.70
C GLY A 115 3.53 -4.87 -10.32
N ASP A 116 3.25 -5.40 -9.11
CA ASP A 116 3.74 -6.69 -8.63
C ASP A 116 2.60 -7.61 -8.16
N GLU A 117 2.49 -8.78 -8.77
CA GLU A 117 1.43 -9.76 -8.49
C GLU A 117 1.55 -10.37 -7.09
N GLU A 118 2.76 -10.69 -6.61
CA GLU A 118 2.97 -11.30 -5.29
C GLU A 118 2.61 -10.31 -4.16
N TYR A 119 2.97 -9.03 -4.32
CA TYR A 119 2.54 -8.00 -3.35
C TYR A 119 1.05 -7.71 -3.42
N LEU A 120 0.45 -7.72 -4.61
CA LEU A 120 -0.99 -7.55 -4.76
C LEU A 120 -1.75 -8.65 -4.03
N GLU A 121 -1.38 -9.90 -4.24
CA GLU A 121 -1.98 -11.05 -3.55
C GLU A 121 -1.84 -10.93 -2.02
N THR A 122 -0.66 -10.50 -1.57
CA THR A 122 -0.41 -10.26 -0.14
C THR A 122 -1.35 -9.17 0.41
N CYS A 123 -1.53 -8.05 -0.30
CA CYS A 123 -2.44 -6.98 0.10
C CYS A 123 -3.91 -7.44 0.09
N LEU A 124 -4.35 -8.14 -0.96
CA LEU A 124 -5.72 -8.67 -1.08
C LEU A 124 -6.05 -9.68 0.02
N SER A 125 -5.12 -10.56 0.36
CA SER A 125 -5.26 -11.49 1.48
C SER A 125 -5.49 -10.74 2.80
N GLU A 126 -4.76 -9.65 3.02
CA GLU A 126 -4.91 -8.85 4.24
C GLU A 126 -6.20 -8.02 4.25
N TYR A 127 -6.62 -7.42 3.13
CA TYR A 127 -7.94 -6.78 3.01
C TYR A 127 -9.06 -7.75 3.37
N LYS A 128 -8.99 -8.99 2.85
CA LYS A 128 -9.98 -10.03 3.14
C LYS A 128 -10.03 -10.40 4.63
N LYS A 129 -8.88 -10.54 5.29
CA LYS A 129 -8.83 -10.80 6.74
C LYS A 129 -9.42 -9.66 7.57
N LEU A 130 -9.32 -8.43 7.07
CA LEU A 130 -9.88 -7.23 7.69
C LEU A 130 -11.37 -7.01 7.35
N GLY A 131 -11.97 -7.86 6.51
CA GLY A 131 -13.37 -7.74 6.10
C GLY A 131 -13.64 -6.54 5.17
N MET A 132 -12.66 -6.15 4.37
CA MET A 132 -12.73 -4.98 3.49
C MET A 132 -13.12 -5.38 2.06
N ASP A 133 -13.94 -4.56 1.41
CA ASP A 133 -14.30 -4.72 -0.01
C ASP A 133 -13.19 -4.16 -0.90
N ALA A 134 -12.34 -5.04 -1.43
CA ALA A 134 -11.21 -4.68 -2.27
C ALA A 134 -11.16 -5.53 -3.54
N VAL A 135 -10.97 -4.86 -4.67
CA VAL A 135 -10.67 -5.48 -5.96
C VAL A 135 -9.22 -5.19 -6.32
N GLY A 136 -8.47 -6.23 -6.70
CA GLY A 136 -7.09 -6.09 -7.16
C GLY A 136 -6.93 -6.27 -8.67
N LYS A 137 -6.04 -5.50 -9.28
CA LYS A 137 -5.62 -5.65 -10.68
C LYS A 137 -4.11 -5.58 -10.80
N TYR A 138 -3.51 -6.66 -11.29
CA TYR A 138 -2.11 -6.64 -11.68
C TYR A 138 -1.95 -5.87 -12.99
N VAL A 139 -1.19 -4.77 -12.94
CA VAL A 139 -0.92 -3.91 -14.09
C VAL A 139 0.50 -3.35 -13.94
N PRO A 140 1.44 -3.67 -14.86
CA PRO A 140 2.77 -3.09 -14.85
C PRO A 140 2.73 -1.56 -14.81
N GLU A 141 3.64 -0.91 -14.08
CA GLU A 141 3.58 0.52 -13.76
C GLU A 141 3.41 1.38 -15.01
N LYS A 142 4.16 1.05 -16.06
CA LYS A 142 4.10 1.72 -17.37
C LYS A 142 2.71 1.73 -18.02
N GLN A 143 1.88 0.73 -17.72
CA GLN A 143 0.55 0.58 -18.29
C GLN A 143 -0.55 1.16 -17.39
N GLN A 144 -0.27 1.42 -16.11
CA GLN A 144 -1.26 1.95 -15.17
C GLN A 144 -1.94 3.24 -15.66
N PRO A 145 -1.22 4.25 -16.21
CA PRO A 145 -1.87 5.46 -16.72
C PRO A 145 -2.92 5.19 -17.81
N ALA A 146 -2.66 4.20 -18.67
CA ALA A 146 -3.54 3.91 -19.81
C ALA A 146 -4.84 3.19 -19.40
N VAL A 147 -4.84 2.47 -18.28
CA VAL A 147 -5.97 1.61 -17.89
C VAL A 147 -6.74 2.12 -16.68
N VAL A 148 -6.14 2.98 -15.85
CA VAL A 148 -6.72 3.44 -14.58
C VAL A 148 -8.11 4.04 -14.75
N TYR A 149 -8.32 4.87 -15.79
CA TYR A 149 -9.60 5.52 -16.04
C TYR A 149 -10.73 4.50 -16.26
N LYS A 150 -10.50 3.52 -17.15
CA LYS A 150 -11.47 2.46 -17.45
C LYS A 150 -11.79 1.61 -16.22
N LEU A 151 -10.78 1.30 -15.40
CA LEU A 151 -10.97 0.54 -14.16
C LEU A 151 -11.78 1.34 -13.13
N LEU A 152 -11.60 2.67 -13.05
CA LEU A 152 -12.42 3.52 -12.20
C LEU A 152 -13.89 3.52 -12.64
N GLU A 153 -14.16 3.58 -13.95
CA GLU A 153 -15.53 3.48 -14.49
C GLU A 153 -16.19 2.14 -14.17
N GLU A 154 -15.44 1.04 -14.27
CA GLU A 154 -15.92 -0.32 -14.04
C GLU A 154 -16.20 -0.59 -12.55
N TYR A 155 -15.25 -0.26 -11.67
CA TYR A 155 -15.31 -0.66 -10.26
C TYR A 155 -15.91 0.39 -9.33
N LYS A 156 -15.89 1.68 -9.72
CA LYS A 156 -16.38 2.83 -8.95
C LYS A 156 -15.95 2.79 -7.46
N PRO A 157 -14.64 2.75 -7.18
CA PRO A 157 -14.13 2.66 -5.82
C PRO A 157 -14.23 4.00 -5.07
N ASP A 158 -14.18 3.95 -3.74
CA ASP A 158 -14.00 5.12 -2.88
C ASP A 158 -12.50 5.45 -2.67
N ILE A 159 -11.67 4.40 -2.75
CA ILE A 159 -10.22 4.47 -2.54
C ILE A 159 -9.50 3.78 -3.71
N LEU A 160 -8.60 4.50 -4.36
CA LEU A 160 -7.70 3.99 -5.40
C LEU A 160 -6.29 3.84 -4.82
N VAL A 161 -5.68 2.67 -5.04
CA VAL A 161 -4.28 2.39 -4.70
C VAL A 161 -3.51 2.12 -5.98
N LEU A 162 -2.46 2.91 -6.24
CA LEU A 162 -1.55 2.78 -7.38
C LEU A 162 -0.14 2.46 -6.88
N THR A 163 0.22 1.18 -6.87
CA THR A 163 1.51 0.72 -6.32
C THR A 163 2.25 -0.17 -7.32
N GLY A 164 3.46 -0.59 -6.94
CA GLY A 164 4.35 -1.40 -7.76
C GLY A 164 5.75 -1.34 -7.18
N HIS A 165 6.73 -1.21 -8.06
CA HIS A 165 8.13 -0.96 -7.74
C HIS A 165 8.53 0.45 -8.15
N ASP A 166 9.50 1.01 -7.43
CA ASP A 166 10.18 2.25 -7.82
C ASP A 166 11.57 2.27 -7.18
N GLY A 167 12.35 3.27 -7.51
CA GLY A 167 13.69 3.41 -6.97
C GLY A 167 14.45 4.53 -7.63
N VAL A 168 15.38 5.11 -6.89
CA VAL A 168 16.28 6.15 -7.43
C VAL A 168 17.39 5.46 -8.23
N ILE A 169 17.56 5.90 -9.48
CA ILE A 169 18.60 5.41 -10.37
C ILE A 169 19.95 5.97 -9.89
N LYS A 170 20.95 5.09 -9.71
CA LYS A 170 22.30 5.50 -9.25
C LYS A 170 22.98 6.37 -10.31
N GLY A 171 23.38 7.59 -9.93
CA GLY A 171 24.12 8.51 -10.80
C GLY A 171 23.88 9.96 -10.42
N ASP A 172 22.92 10.59 -11.07
CA ASP A 172 22.53 11.98 -10.80
C ASP A 172 21.70 12.05 -9.51
N LYS A 173 22.26 12.71 -8.50
CA LYS A 173 21.67 12.83 -7.16
C LYS A 173 20.58 13.90 -7.07
N SER A 174 20.20 14.51 -8.18
CA SER A 174 19.07 15.44 -8.18
C SER A 174 17.76 14.69 -7.95
N TYR A 175 17.37 14.59 -6.69
CA TYR A 175 16.07 14.06 -6.25
C TYR A 175 14.86 14.90 -6.69
N LEU A 176 15.11 15.99 -7.43
CA LEU A 176 14.11 16.88 -8.01
C LEU A 176 13.80 16.54 -9.47
N ASN A 177 14.55 15.64 -10.11
CA ASN A 177 14.31 15.24 -11.48
C ASN A 177 13.58 13.89 -11.54
N VAL A 178 12.38 13.89 -12.15
CA VAL A 178 11.55 12.69 -12.31
C VAL A 178 12.25 11.59 -13.12
N THR A 179 13.17 11.94 -14.02
CA THR A 179 13.91 10.94 -14.83
C THR A 179 14.90 10.12 -14.01
N ASN A 180 15.21 10.55 -12.78
CA ASN A 180 16.08 9.81 -11.85
C ASN A 180 15.32 8.73 -11.08
N TYR A 181 14.03 8.54 -11.35
CA TYR A 181 13.18 7.53 -10.76
C TYR A 181 12.75 6.53 -11.83
N ARG A 182 12.73 5.24 -11.47
CA ARG A 182 12.36 4.18 -12.42
C ARG A 182 10.92 4.32 -12.90
N ASN A 183 9.99 4.49 -11.95
CA ASN A 183 8.55 4.38 -12.22
C ASN A 183 7.72 5.55 -11.68
N SER A 184 8.28 6.48 -10.90
CA SER A 184 7.54 7.65 -10.37
C SER A 184 6.73 8.40 -11.43
N ARG A 185 7.25 8.54 -12.66
CA ARG A 185 6.54 9.18 -13.77
C ARG A 185 5.18 8.54 -14.07
N TYR A 186 5.10 7.22 -13.98
CA TYR A 186 3.86 6.49 -14.27
C TYR A 186 2.85 6.63 -13.15
N PHE A 187 3.28 6.67 -11.89
CA PHE A 187 2.38 6.99 -10.78
C PHE A 187 1.83 8.41 -10.91
N ILE A 188 2.68 9.38 -11.26
CA ILE A 188 2.26 10.77 -11.49
C ILE A 188 1.22 10.85 -12.62
N GLU A 189 1.48 10.20 -13.75
CA GLU A 189 0.56 10.16 -14.89
C GLU A 189 -0.76 9.45 -14.53
N ALA A 190 -0.70 8.30 -13.86
CA ALA A 190 -1.90 7.57 -13.45
C ALA A 190 -2.77 8.34 -12.45
N VAL A 191 -2.16 9.07 -11.51
CA VAL A 191 -2.90 9.97 -10.60
C VAL A 191 -3.60 11.07 -11.38
N LYS A 192 -2.94 11.69 -12.36
CA LYS A 192 -3.56 12.72 -13.22
C LYS A 192 -4.74 12.16 -14.01
N GLU A 193 -4.60 10.97 -14.60
CA GLU A 193 -5.70 10.31 -15.31
C GLU A 193 -6.86 9.97 -14.37
N ALA A 194 -6.60 9.48 -13.16
CA ALA A 194 -7.63 9.26 -12.16
C ALA A 194 -8.37 10.56 -11.77
N ARG A 195 -7.65 11.69 -11.70
CA ARG A 195 -8.26 13.01 -11.42
C ARG A 195 -9.06 13.59 -12.58
N LYS A 196 -8.94 13.06 -13.80
CA LYS A 196 -9.88 13.36 -14.89
C LYS A 196 -11.22 12.65 -14.71
N PHE A 197 -11.23 11.49 -14.06
CA PHE A 197 -12.46 10.77 -13.71
C PHE A 197 -13.15 11.41 -12.51
N GLU A 198 -12.41 11.64 -11.42
CA GLU A 198 -12.92 12.29 -10.22
C GLU A 198 -11.89 13.27 -9.63
N ASN A 199 -12.17 14.56 -9.76
CA ASN A 199 -11.27 15.63 -9.33
C ASN A 199 -11.41 15.91 -7.82
N ASP A 200 -12.58 15.65 -7.24
CA ASP A 200 -12.79 15.88 -5.81
C ASP A 200 -11.98 14.89 -4.97
N MET A 201 -11.10 15.43 -4.13
CA MET A 201 -10.16 14.64 -3.34
C MET A 201 -10.82 13.81 -2.24
N ASP A 202 -11.97 14.28 -1.73
CA ASP A 202 -12.74 13.56 -0.72
C ASP A 202 -13.70 12.53 -1.34
N SER A 203 -14.01 12.63 -2.64
CA SER A 203 -14.86 11.68 -3.38
C SER A 203 -14.05 10.48 -3.88
N LEU A 204 -12.86 10.68 -4.42
CA LEU A 204 -11.91 9.61 -4.71
C LEU A 204 -10.59 9.83 -3.97
N ILE A 205 -10.32 8.97 -2.99
CA ILE A 205 -9.07 9.04 -2.22
C ILE A 205 -8.01 8.20 -2.93
N ILE A 206 -6.86 8.81 -3.24
CA ILE A 206 -5.79 8.15 -3.98
C ILE A 206 -4.56 7.98 -3.09
N PHE A 207 -4.10 6.74 -2.95
CA PHE A 207 -2.77 6.39 -2.46
C PHE A 207 -1.89 5.97 -3.65
N ALA A 208 -0.69 6.52 -3.78
CA ALA A 208 0.20 6.17 -4.90
C ALA A 208 1.69 6.11 -4.55
N GLY A 209 2.42 5.24 -5.24
CA GLY A 209 3.87 5.11 -5.17
C GLY A 209 4.37 3.78 -4.62
N ALA A 210 5.70 3.62 -4.61
CA ALA A 210 6.41 2.47 -4.08
C ALA A 210 7.63 2.91 -3.26
N CYS A 211 8.61 2.01 -3.07
CA CYS A 211 9.84 2.35 -2.38
C CYS A 211 10.60 3.48 -3.09
N GLN A 212 11.02 4.47 -2.31
CA GLN A 212 11.79 5.62 -2.78
C GLN A 212 11.12 6.48 -3.86
N SER A 213 9.80 6.44 -4.01
CA SER A 213 9.10 7.25 -5.02
C SER A 213 9.28 8.77 -4.83
N MET A 214 9.04 9.51 -5.90
CA MET A 214 9.06 10.98 -5.94
C MET A 214 7.79 11.57 -5.29
N TYR A 215 7.66 11.33 -3.98
CA TYR A 215 6.53 11.68 -3.13
C TYR A 215 5.89 13.05 -3.45
N SER A 216 6.71 14.11 -3.54
CA SER A 216 6.21 15.48 -3.71
C SER A 216 5.44 15.68 -5.01
N GLU A 217 5.89 15.07 -6.11
CA GLU A 217 5.22 15.21 -7.40
C GLU A 217 3.98 14.33 -7.51
N ILE A 218 3.96 13.18 -6.83
CA ILE A 218 2.76 12.33 -6.73
C ILE A 218 1.65 13.06 -5.96
N ILE A 219 1.98 13.71 -4.83
CA ILE A 219 1.03 14.56 -4.10
C ILE A 219 0.59 15.74 -4.97
N ARG A 220 1.53 16.44 -5.63
CA ARG A 220 1.21 17.57 -6.52
C ARG A 220 0.30 17.16 -7.70
N ALA A 221 0.42 15.92 -8.17
CA ALA A 221 -0.43 15.37 -9.22
C ALA A 221 -1.90 15.18 -8.77
N GLY A 222 -2.17 15.18 -7.47
CA GLY A 222 -3.51 15.07 -6.89
C GLY A 222 -3.74 13.84 -6.02
N ALA A 223 -2.68 13.11 -5.63
CA ALA A 223 -2.83 12.01 -4.69
C ALA A 223 -3.10 12.55 -3.27
N ASN A 224 -3.96 11.87 -2.51
CA ASN A 224 -4.18 12.19 -1.10
C ASN A 224 -3.00 11.70 -0.26
N PHE A 225 -2.49 10.51 -0.58
CA PHE A 225 -1.35 9.90 0.10
C PHE A 225 -0.33 9.40 -0.90
N ALA A 226 0.93 9.46 -0.51
CA ALA A 226 2.00 8.89 -1.31
C ALA A 226 3.08 8.26 -0.42
N SER A 227 3.81 7.30 -1.01
CA SER A 227 4.90 6.62 -0.33
C SER A 227 6.23 7.40 -0.39
N SER A 228 7.09 7.05 0.55
CA SER A 228 8.50 7.40 0.66
C SER A 228 8.81 8.90 0.61
N PRO A 229 8.19 9.77 1.45
CA PRO A 229 8.58 11.18 1.57
C PRO A 229 10.08 11.37 1.83
N LYS A 230 10.68 10.43 2.57
CA LYS A 230 12.11 10.41 2.91
C LYS A 230 12.93 9.46 2.05
N ARG A 231 12.34 8.95 0.97
CA ARG A 231 12.96 8.04 0.00
C ARG A 231 13.47 6.72 0.62
N VAL A 232 12.73 6.23 1.62
CA VAL A 232 12.98 4.95 2.32
C VAL A 232 12.24 3.78 1.66
N LEU A 233 12.60 2.56 2.03
CA LEU A 233 11.83 1.36 1.70
C LEU A 233 10.52 1.35 2.52
N ILE A 234 9.42 0.98 1.88
CA ILE A 234 8.11 0.84 2.53
C ILE A 234 7.68 -0.62 2.59
N HIS A 235 6.95 -0.96 3.65
CA HIS A 235 6.45 -2.31 3.87
C HIS A 235 5.30 -2.62 2.89
N ALA A 236 5.21 -3.86 2.43
CA ALA A 236 4.20 -4.28 1.46
C ALA A 236 2.75 -4.02 1.91
N LEU A 237 2.51 -4.08 3.22
CA LEU A 237 1.21 -3.85 3.87
C LEU A 237 0.90 -2.40 4.25
N ASP A 238 1.82 -1.45 4.08
CA ASP A 238 1.51 -0.04 4.37
C ASP A 238 0.29 0.50 3.59
N PRO A 239 0.13 0.21 2.27
CA PRO A 239 -1.07 0.61 1.53
C PRO A 239 -2.37 0.06 2.16
N VAL A 240 -2.33 -1.16 2.69
CA VAL A 240 -3.48 -1.80 3.34
C VAL A 240 -3.88 -1.05 4.60
N LEU A 241 -2.89 -0.64 5.41
CA LEU A 241 -3.13 0.07 6.66
C LEU A 241 -3.67 1.49 6.44
N VAL A 242 -3.20 2.17 5.39
CA VAL A 242 -3.77 3.44 4.94
C VAL A 242 -5.24 3.26 4.55
N CYS A 243 -5.53 2.29 3.69
CA CYS A 243 -6.89 1.99 3.26
C CYS A 243 -7.80 1.59 4.43
N LYS A 244 -7.31 0.79 5.39
CA LYS A 244 -8.04 0.42 6.61
C LYS A 244 -8.48 1.66 7.38
N LYS A 245 -7.55 2.60 7.63
CA LYS A 245 -7.87 3.83 8.36
C LYS A 245 -8.94 4.65 7.63
N ILE A 246 -8.82 4.82 6.32
CA ILE A 246 -9.76 5.63 5.51
C ILE A 246 -11.14 4.97 5.40
N SER A 247 -11.15 3.69 5.01
CA SER A 247 -12.36 2.90 4.74
C SER A 247 -13.25 2.71 5.96
N LEU A 248 -12.66 2.68 7.16
CA LEU A 248 -13.35 2.38 8.42
C LEU A 248 -13.54 3.62 9.32
N THR A 249 -13.15 4.80 8.84
CA THR A 249 -13.45 6.06 9.51
C THR A 249 -14.72 6.67 8.91
N SER A 250 -15.60 7.23 9.76
CA SER A 250 -16.86 7.83 9.34
C SER A 250 -16.67 9.02 8.40
N VAL A 251 -17.59 9.22 7.46
CA VAL A 251 -17.58 10.31 6.45
C VAL A 251 -17.62 11.73 7.06
N ASP A 252 -18.07 11.87 8.30
CA ASP A 252 -18.11 13.13 9.03
C ASP A 252 -16.80 13.47 9.75
N GLN A 253 -15.83 12.55 9.78
CA GLN A 253 -14.54 12.73 10.45
C GLN A 253 -13.44 13.09 9.45
N ILE A 254 -12.64 14.10 9.82
CA ILE A 254 -11.40 14.45 9.12
C ILE A 254 -10.27 13.60 9.67
N ILE A 255 -9.52 12.99 8.76
CA ILE A 255 -8.36 12.14 9.05
C ILE A 255 -7.10 12.95 8.74
N SER A 256 -6.22 13.10 9.74
CA SER A 256 -4.92 13.75 9.56
C SER A 256 -3.90 12.79 8.92
N PRO A 257 -2.98 13.28 8.06
CA PRO A 257 -1.97 12.44 7.45
C PRO A 257 -0.96 11.89 8.46
N GLN A 258 -0.74 12.59 9.58
CA GLN A 258 0.11 12.14 10.69
C GLN A 258 -0.48 10.90 11.36
N GLU A 259 -1.79 10.86 11.61
CA GLU A 259 -2.46 9.67 12.16
C GLU A 259 -2.38 8.48 11.20
N VAL A 260 -2.59 8.73 9.90
CA VAL A 260 -2.50 7.68 8.88
C VAL A 260 -1.09 7.12 8.85
N ALA A 261 -0.07 7.97 8.77
CA ALA A 261 1.32 7.54 8.74
C ALA A 261 1.71 6.80 10.02
N ALA A 262 1.34 7.29 11.22
CA ALA A 262 1.61 6.61 12.49
C ALA A 262 0.92 5.24 12.60
N GLY A 263 -0.18 5.04 11.87
CA GLY A 263 -0.88 3.76 11.76
C GLY A 263 -0.28 2.78 10.75
N THR A 264 0.86 3.09 10.13
CA THR A 264 1.55 2.19 9.18
C THR A 264 2.78 1.54 9.82
N ILE A 265 3.38 0.55 9.16
CA ILE A 265 4.56 -0.15 9.66
C ILE A 265 5.81 0.72 9.48
N THR A 266 5.94 1.38 8.32
CA THR A 266 7.10 2.24 8.04
C THR A 266 7.00 3.61 8.70
N GLY A 267 5.78 4.09 8.99
CA GLY A 267 5.59 5.35 9.68
C GLY A 267 5.77 6.59 8.78
N PRO A 268 5.94 7.79 9.38
CA PRO A 268 6.04 9.07 8.67
C PRO A 268 7.24 9.21 7.71
N GLU A 269 8.27 8.38 7.86
CA GLU A 269 9.38 8.36 6.90
C GLU A 269 8.98 7.70 5.58
N GLY A 270 8.06 6.73 5.66
CA GLY A 270 7.59 5.92 4.53
C GLY A 270 6.26 6.34 3.95
N ILE A 271 5.40 7.03 4.69
CA ILE A 271 4.05 7.39 4.25
C ILE A 271 3.75 8.83 4.64
N GLY A 272 3.19 9.60 3.72
CA GLY A 272 2.72 10.96 3.96
C GLY A 272 1.50 11.28 3.10
N GLY A 273 0.90 12.44 3.32
CA GLY A 273 -0.21 12.89 2.50
C GLY A 273 -0.83 14.21 2.95
N LEU A 274 -2.07 14.39 2.52
CA LEU A 274 -2.96 15.49 2.85
C LEU A 274 -4.11 14.94 3.72
N GLN A 275 -4.80 15.83 4.44
CA GLN A 275 -5.98 15.45 5.20
C GLN A 275 -7.12 15.05 4.25
N THR A 276 -7.99 14.14 4.70
CA THR A 276 -9.14 13.64 3.92
C THR A 276 -10.30 13.30 4.85
N ARG A 277 -11.51 13.18 4.33
CA ARG A 277 -12.63 12.57 5.07
C ARG A 277 -12.57 11.05 5.06
N GLY A 278 -13.18 10.43 6.07
CA GLY A 278 -13.43 8.99 6.08
C GLY A 278 -14.43 8.54 5.01
N LYS A 279 -14.54 7.23 4.80
CA LYS A 279 -15.43 6.62 3.79
C LYS A 279 -16.51 5.71 4.34
N TYR A 280 -16.52 5.47 5.65
CA TYR A 280 -17.48 4.60 6.30
C TYR A 280 -18.82 5.30 6.50
N ARG A 281 -19.92 4.60 6.19
CA ARG A 281 -21.29 5.08 6.36
C ARG A 281 -22.12 4.10 7.17
N ASP A 282 -22.87 4.63 8.14
CA ASP A 282 -23.95 3.91 8.81
C ASP A 282 -25.23 4.01 7.96
N GLY A 283 -25.96 2.90 7.84
CA GLY A 283 -27.23 2.79 7.13
C GLY A 283 -28.35 2.30 8.05
N PHE A 284 -29.58 2.72 7.75
CA PHE A 284 -30.76 2.38 8.54
C PHE A 284 -32.03 2.41 7.66
N PRO A 285 -33.00 1.49 7.86
CA PRO A 285 -32.86 0.23 8.61
C PRO A 285 -32.12 -0.83 7.76
N GLU A 286 -31.64 -1.90 8.38
CA GLU A 286 -31.22 -3.11 7.67
C GLU A 286 -32.46 -3.90 7.22
N ASP A 287 -32.47 -4.34 5.96
CA ASP A 287 -33.57 -5.10 5.39
C ASP A 287 -33.71 -6.46 6.10
N GLY A 288 -34.94 -6.81 6.51
CA GLY A 288 -35.22 -8.03 7.28
C GLY A 288 -35.13 -9.35 6.50
N TYR A 289 -34.65 -9.32 5.25
CA TYR A 289 -34.53 -10.50 4.39
C TYR A 289 -33.10 -11.06 4.48
N LYS A 290 -32.96 -12.27 5.04
CA LYS A 290 -31.66 -12.96 5.09
C LYS A 290 -31.29 -13.48 3.69
N SER A 291 -30.14 -13.06 3.17
CA SER A 291 -29.46 -13.69 2.02
C SER A 291 -28.68 -14.93 2.45
#